data_AF-A0A8T7GHC4-F1
#
_entry.id   AF-A0A8T7GHC4-F1
#
_cell.length_a   1.000
_cell.length_b   1.000
_cell.length_c   1.000
_cell.angle_alpha   90.00
_cell.angle_beta   90.00
_cell.angle_gamma   90.00
#
_symmetry.space_group_name_H-M   'P 1'
#
loop_
_entity.id
_entity.type
_entity.pdbx_description
1 polymer ?
#
loop_
_entity_poly.entity_id
_entity_poly.type
_entity_poly.pdbx_seq_one_letter_code
_entity_poly.pdbx_strand_id
1 'polypeptide(L)'
;MKSIYKILYHFIGSDLIMKLKIFHNFLFILILFISHKVPSLLRSSSSKKITLRVKKFLLVPVMMLLIFNQTVAQAWSFTSENGKEKLDSYFETISSKNKIPSTIIQDPHILLDIKTSFVGSNNEVVNEFVWKLIEKADLYLDAKPLSVIEKTENPPSGNIHDFYSLSAYEWPNPDSSDGLPYVSRDGVINPEIYSISDKKNLDEMVRMVKVLALTYYFTDDNRYAEKARDLLSIWFLNEDTYMNPHLKYAETIRGKNEIRAQGIMEGRPLTEITDAIRLLQTSPYWTQDVQQGMESWFRNYLDWLINSDSGKEEKNKMNNHGTYYLVQVSAIGLFLNEIQIVKDLLENTMKDLGSAPLSEISSLIAVKILYDGRQPFELRRTNSLDYSLVNLLGMFTLANIGERVGLDMWNNKIHGAGLQNALDYLIPFLKGEKIWPYKQINEVKNHVLSDVYCQGALHYSNNRAYLEIYQSTASALIENIYFPMCDQMID
;
A
#
# COMPACT_ATOMS: atom_id res chain seq x y z
N MET A 1 -5.73 -25.41 39.53
CA MET A 1 -6.41 -25.78 38.27
C MET A 1 -7.43 -24.75 37.78
N LYS A 2 -8.47 -24.38 38.55
CA LYS A 2 -9.37 -23.28 38.14
C LYS A 2 -8.60 -22.00 37.78
N SER A 3 -7.54 -21.65 38.50
CA SER A 3 -6.65 -20.53 38.16
C SER A 3 -5.84 -20.75 36.87
N ILE A 4 -5.38 -21.97 36.60
CA ILE A 4 -4.64 -22.31 35.36
C ILE A 4 -5.57 -22.22 34.15
N TYR A 5 -6.81 -22.73 34.26
CA TYR A 5 -7.81 -22.58 33.21
C TYR A 5 -8.24 -21.13 33.01
N LYS A 6 -8.27 -20.32 34.08
CA LYS A 6 -8.58 -18.89 34.01
C LYS A 6 -7.45 -18.10 33.32
N ILE A 7 -6.20 -18.51 33.53
CA ILE A 7 -5.03 -17.97 32.82
C ILE A 7 -5.09 -18.37 31.35
N LEU A 8 -5.21 -19.65 31.03
CA LEU A 8 -5.31 -20.12 29.63
C LEU A 8 -6.50 -19.51 28.87
N TYR A 9 -7.61 -19.21 29.55
CA TYR A 9 -8.80 -18.52 29.00
C TYR A 9 -8.52 -17.13 28.49
N HIS A 10 -7.53 -16.46 29.06
CA HIS A 10 -7.12 -15.15 28.60
C HIS A 10 -6.19 -15.22 27.37
N PHE A 11 -5.58 -16.37 27.08
CA PHE A 11 -4.46 -16.46 26.13
C PHE A 11 -4.71 -17.29 24.86
N ILE A 12 -5.64 -18.25 24.83
CA ILE A 12 -5.71 -19.23 23.70
C ILE A 12 -7.14 -19.53 23.20
N GLY A 13 -8.13 -18.70 23.56
CA GLY A 13 -9.51 -18.86 23.09
C GLY A 13 -10.28 -20.04 23.72
N SER A 14 -11.61 -20.04 23.56
CA SER A 14 -12.54 -20.96 24.25
C SER A 14 -12.41 -22.43 23.82
N ASP A 15 -12.04 -22.67 22.56
CA ASP A 15 -12.06 -24.01 21.94
C ASP A 15 -10.95 -24.94 22.43
N LEU A 16 -9.73 -24.42 22.62
CA LEU A 16 -8.62 -25.22 23.14
C LEU A 16 -8.84 -25.61 24.61
N ILE A 17 -9.47 -24.72 25.39
CA ILE A 17 -9.78 -24.97 26.80
C ILE A 17 -10.90 -25.99 26.95
N MET A 18 -11.87 -25.97 26.05
CA MET A 18 -12.88 -27.01 25.98
C MET A 18 -12.23 -28.37 25.68
N LYS A 19 -11.32 -28.44 24.71
CA LYS A 19 -10.55 -29.66 24.39
C LYS A 19 -9.69 -30.14 25.58
N LEU A 20 -9.01 -29.23 26.29
CA LEU A 20 -8.21 -29.56 27.47
C LEU A 20 -9.07 -30.01 28.66
N LYS A 21 -10.23 -29.38 28.90
CA LYS A 21 -11.18 -29.81 29.94
C LYS A 21 -11.79 -31.18 29.62
N ILE A 22 -12.14 -31.44 28.37
CA ILE A 22 -12.65 -32.74 27.91
C ILE A 22 -11.58 -33.82 28.13
N PHE A 23 -10.34 -33.56 27.73
CA PHE A 23 -9.22 -34.49 27.91
C PHE A 23 -8.94 -34.75 29.39
N HIS A 24 -8.98 -33.72 30.23
CA HIS A 24 -8.79 -33.85 31.68
C HIS A 24 -9.90 -34.67 32.35
N ASN A 25 -11.17 -34.40 32.02
CA ASN A 25 -12.31 -35.16 32.53
C ASN A 25 -12.25 -36.63 32.07
N PHE A 26 -11.85 -36.87 30.83
CA PHE A 26 -11.64 -38.22 30.31
C PHE A 26 -10.55 -38.97 31.09
N LEU A 27 -9.43 -38.31 31.41
CA LEU A 27 -8.35 -38.89 32.20
C LEU A 27 -8.77 -39.18 33.64
N PHE A 28 -9.55 -38.30 34.26
CA PHE A 28 -10.09 -38.50 35.61
C PHE A 28 -11.07 -39.69 35.68
N ILE A 29 -11.97 -39.80 34.70
CA ILE A 29 -12.89 -40.95 34.57
C ILE A 29 -12.10 -42.25 34.33
N LEU A 30 -11.06 -42.22 33.49
CA LEU A 30 -10.20 -43.37 33.23
C LEU A 30 -9.47 -43.84 34.49
N ILE A 31 -8.95 -42.90 35.31
CA ILE A 31 -8.30 -43.20 36.58
C ILE A 31 -9.29 -43.82 37.58
N LEU A 32 -10.51 -43.28 37.69
CA LEU A 32 -11.57 -43.84 38.54
C LEU A 32 -11.99 -45.25 38.09
N PHE A 33 -12.09 -45.46 36.78
CA PHE A 33 -12.43 -46.78 36.22
C PHE A 33 -11.32 -47.81 36.47
N ILE A 34 -10.06 -47.42 36.31
CA ILE A 34 -8.89 -48.27 36.59
C ILE A 34 -8.83 -48.61 38.08
N SER A 35 -9.00 -47.63 38.97
CA SER A 35 -8.90 -47.83 40.42
C SER A 35 -10.06 -48.65 41.02
N HIS A 36 -11.26 -48.63 40.42
CA HIS A 36 -12.39 -49.45 40.89
C HIS A 36 -12.55 -50.82 40.22
N LYS A 37 -12.32 -50.96 38.91
CA LYS A 37 -12.58 -52.22 38.19
C LYS A 37 -11.37 -53.13 38.02
N VAL A 38 -10.14 -52.61 38.01
CA VAL A 38 -8.94 -53.45 37.84
C VAL A 38 -8.70 -54.37 39.05
N PRO A 39 -8.91 -53.93 40.31
CA PRO A 39 -8.78 -54.82 41.46
C PRO A 39 -9.80 -55.98 41.47
N SER A 40 -11.02 -55.78 40.94
CA SER A 40 -12.05 -56.83 40.87
C SER A 40 -11.79 -57.84 39.74
N LEU A 41 -11.24 -57.38 38.60
CA LEU A 41 -10.82 -58.24 37.49
C LEU A 41 -9.56 -59.07 37.79
N LEU A 42 -8.67 -58.57 38.64
CA LEU A 42 -7.46 -59.29 39.07
C LEU A 42 -7.76 -60.36 40.14
N ARG A 43 -8.85 -60.22 40.91
CA ARG A 43 -9.26 -61.21 41.93
C ARG A 43 -10.02 -62.42 41.36
N SER A 44 -10.56 -62.35 40.14
CA SER A 44 -11.44 -63.39 39.57
C SER A 44 -10.81 -64.26 38.47
N SER A 45 -9.51 -64.15 38.19
CA SER A 45 -8.89 -64.82 37.03
C SER A 45 -7.57 -65.53 37.39
N SER A 46 -7.55 -66.86 37.32
CA SER A 46 -6.34 -67.70 37.39
C SER A 46 -5.65 -67.94 36.03
N SER A 47 -6.00 -67.19 34.98
CA SER A 47 -5.48 -67.40 33.62
C SER A 47 -4.33 -66.44 33.26
N LYS A 48 -3.15 -67.00 32.93
CA LYS A 48 -1.95 -66.26 32.44
C LYS A 48 -2.23 -65.38 31.20
N LYS A 49 -3.27 -65.66 30.40
CA LYS A 49 -3.63 -64.83 29.23
C LYS A 49 -4.26 -63.48 29.60
N ILE A 50 -4.95 -63.39 30.74
CA ILE A 50 -5.60 -62.15 31.21
C ILE A 50 -4.55 -61.18 31.77
N THR A 51 -3.52 -61.70 32.44
CA THR A 51 -2.41 -60.90 33.00
C THR A 51 -1.61 -60.15 31.93
N LEU A 52 -1.45 -60.72 30.72
CA LEU A 52 -0.72 -60.09 29.63
C LEU A 52 -1.53 -58.99 28.92
N ARG A 53 -2.86 -59.17 28.78
CA ARG A 53 -3.77 -58.13 28.23
C ARG A 53 -3.90 -56.94 29.16
N VAL A 54 -4.01 -57.16 30.48
CA VAL A 54 -4.07 -56.08 31.48
C VAL A 54 -2.76 -55.28 31.53
N LYS A 55 -1.59 -55.95 31.41
CA LYS A 55 -0.29 -55.25 31.34
C LYS A 55 -0.14 -54.38 30.07
N LYS A 56 -0.60 -54.83 28.91
CA LYS A 56 -0.61 -54.01 27.68
C LYS A 56 -1.61 -52.84 27.76
N PHE A 57 -2.76 -53.04 28.42
CA PHE A 57 -3.77 -51.99 28.60
C PHE A 57 -3.34 -50.90 29.60
N LEU A 58 -2.48 -51.22 30.58
CA LEU A 58 -1.91 -50.26 31.52
C LEU A 58 -0.67 -49.53 30.98
N LEU A 59 -0.01 -50.05 29.93
CA LEU A 59 1.17 -49.43 29.32
C LEU A 59 0.83 -48.10 28.62
N VAL A 60 -0.34 -48.02 27.97
CA VAL A 60 -0.77 -46.82 27.22
C VAL A 60 -1.08 -45.64 28.17
N PRO A 61 -1.84 -45.80 29.27
CA PRO A 61 -2.03 -44.75 30.26
C PRO A 61 -0.73 -44.28 30.92
N VAL A 62 0.20 -45.20 31.20
CA VAL A 62 1.50 -44.86 31.82
C VAL A 62 2.41 -44.10 30.86
N MET A 63 2.44 -44.47 29.57
CA MET A 63 3.14 -43.67 28.55
C MET A 63 2.49 -42.30 28.36
N MET A 64 1.16 -42.21 28.35
CA MET A 64 0.48 -40.91 28.26
C MET A 64 0.75 -40.03 29.48
N LEU A 65 0.86 -40.61 30.69
CA LEU A 65 1.29 -39.92 31.90
C LEU A 65 2.75 -39.45 31.84
N LEU A 66 3.65 -40.23 31.21
CA LEU A 66 5.05 -39.85 31.02
C LEU A 66 5.21 -38.74 29.97
N ILE A 67 4.46 -38.79 28.87
CA ILE A 67 4.41 -37.73 27.85
C ILE A 67 3.78 -36.46 28.44
N PHE A 68 2.74 -36.61 29.27
CA PHE A 68 2.12 -35.49 30.00
C PHE A 68 3.08 -34.90 31.03
N ASN A 69 3.87 -35.72 31.75
CA ASN A 69 4.90 -35.21 32.65
C ASN A 69 6.04 -34.53 31.91
N GLN A 70 6.42 -34.97 30.70
CA GLN A 70 7.41 -34.26 29.88
C GLN A 70 6.87 -32.93 29.35
N THR A 71 5.61 -32.87 28.92
CA THR A 71 4.97 -31.61 28.48
C THR A 71 4.71 -30.66 29.65
N VAL A 72 4.37 -31.18 30.84
CA VAL A 72 4.22 -30.37 32.07
C VAL A 72 5.59 -29.95 32.63
N ALA A 73 6.64 -30.77 32.52
CA ALA A 73 8.01 -30.39 32.89
C ALA A 73 8.58 -29.34 31.93
N GLN A 74 8.28 -29.43 30.63
CA GLN A 74 8.55 -28.36 29.67
C GLN A 74 7.74 -27.10 30.02
N ALA A 75 6.44 -27.22 30.30
CA ALA A 75 5.62 -26.10 30.76
C ALA A 75 6.11 -25.48 32.09
N TRP A 76 6.71 -26.27 32.99
CA TRP A 76 7.36 -25.79 34.22
C TRP A 76 8.69 -25.11 33.94
N SER A 77 9.47 -25.56 32.94
CA SER A 77 10.68 -24.86 32.50
C SER A 77 10.36 -23.46 31.93
N PHE A 78 9.16 -23.27 31.39
CA PHE A 78 8.60 -21.98 30.97
C PHE A 78 8.06 -21.10 32.11
N THR A 79 8.01 -21.59 33.35
CA THR A 79 7.60 -20.80 34.54
C THR A 79 8.76 -20.20 35.34
N SER A 80 10.00 -20.42 34.92
CA SER A 80 11.15 -19.66 35.42
C SER A 80 11.14 -18.24 34.84
N GLU A 81 11.67 -17.23 35.54
CA GLU A 81 11.77 -15.85 35.03
C GLU A 81 12.38 -15.79 33.61
N ASN A 82 13.42 -16.61 33.35
CA ASN A 82 14.03 -16.76 32.02
C ASN A 82 13.10 -17.41 30.96
N GLY A 83 12.18 -18.28 31.39
CA GLY A 83 11.18 -18.90 30.53
C GLY A 83 10.05 -17.94 30.16
N LYS A 84 9.71 -17.02 31.07
CA LYS A 84 8.75 -15.95 30.85
C LYS A 84 9.29 -14.87 29.92
N GLU A 85 10.54 -14.43 30.09
CA GLU A 85 11.21 -13.53 29.14
C GLU A 85 11.34 -14.15 27.74
N LYS A 86 11.64 -15.45 27.64
CA LYS A 86 11.65 -16.15 26.35
C LYS A 86 10.27 -16.26 25.73
N LEU A 87 9.22 -16.49 26.53
CA LEU A 87 7.84 -16.52 26.04
C LEU A 87 7.40 -15.13 25.60
N ASP A 88 7.65 -14.11 26.41
CA ASP A 88 7.28 -12.72 26.14
C ASP A 88 8.05 -12.21 24.91
N SER A 89 9.34 -12.53 24.77
CA SER A 89 10.13 -12.29 23.55
C SER A 89 9.58 -13.05 22.35
N TYR A 90 9.20 -14.32 22.50
CA TYR A 90 8.64 -15.13 21.41
C TYR A 90 7.24 -14.64 21.00
N PHE A 91 6.42 -14.20 21.96
CA PHE A 91 5.11 -13.60 21.72
C PHE A 91 5.20 -12.17 21.20
N GLU A 92 6.17 -11.36 21.62
CA GLU A 92 6.50 -10.07 20.99
C GLU A 92 7.02 -10.29 19.57
N THR A 93 7.80 -11.34 19.32
CA THR A 93 8.28 -11.69 17.98
C THR A 93 7.13 -12.16 17.07
N ILE A 94 6.17 -12.94 17.58
CA ILE A 94 5.00 -13.36 16.81
C ILE A 94 3.98 -12.21 16.64
N SER A 95 3.79 -11.39 17.68
CA SER A 95 2.92 -10.20 17.70
C SER A 95 3.46 -9.08 16.79
N SER A 96 4.78 -8.92 16.71
CA SER A 96 5.43 -7.95 15.81
C SER A 96 5.42 -8.39 14.34
N LYS A 97 5.49 -9.70 14.05
CA LYS A 97 5.52 -10.23 12.69
C LYS A 97 4.20 -10.12 11.92
N ASN A 98 3.06 -10.11 12.63
CA ASN A 98 1.71 -9.99 12.06
C ASN A 98 1.01 -8.68 12.45
N LYS A 99 1.78 -7.62 12.76
CA LYS A 99 1.21 -6.31 13.03
C LYS A 99 0.68 -5.71 11.72
N ILE A 100 -0.53 -5.18 11.76
CA ILE A 100 -1.10 -4.37 10.67
C ILE A 100 -0.09 -3.25 10.36
N PRO A 101 0.43 -3.17 9.12
CA PRO A 101 1.39 -2.13 8.76
C PRO A 101 0.69 -0.78 8.82
N SER A 102 1.45 0.30 9.01
CA SER A 102 0.85 1.62 9.11
C SER A 102 0.67 2.30 7.76
N THR A 103 0.60 1.61 6.62
CA THR A 103 0.54 2.25 5.29
C THR A 103 -0.58 3.29 5.14
N ILE A 104 -0.29 4.33 4.37
CA ILE A 104 -1.13 5.50 4.09
C ILE A 104 -1.99 5.24 2.84
N ILE A 105 -1.34 4.92 1.71
CA ILE A 105 -1.98 4.77 0.41
C ILE A 105 -2.51 3.34 0.24
N GLN A 106 -1.66 2.36 0.55
CA GLN A 106 -1.99 0.95 0.51
C GLN A 106 -2.87 0.58 1.69
N ASP A 107 -3.86 -0.30 1.47
CA ASP A 107 -4.66 -0.84 2.56
C ASP A 107 -3.82 -1.78 3.44
N PRO A 108 -3.62 -1.44 4.72
CA PRO A 108 -2.79 -2.24 5.59
C PRO A 108 -3.44 -3.57 6.00
N HIS A 109 -4.77 -3.67 6.03
CA HIS A 109 -5.46 -4.92 6.31
C HIS A 109 -5.24 -5.91 5.17
N ILE A 110 -5.37 -5.44 3.92
CA ILE A 110 -5.12 -6.27 2.75
C ILE A 110 -3.65 -6.74 2.72
N LEU A 111 -2.70 -5.85 3.03
CA LEU A 111 -1.29 -6.24 3.14
C LEU A 111 -1.08 -7.31 4.22
N LEU A 112 -1.75 -7.20 5.38
CA LEU A 112 -1.67 -8.22 6.42
C LEU A 112 -2.30 -9.55 5.97
N ASP A 113 -3.41 -9.52 5.25
CA ASP A 113 -4.10 -10.72 4.75
C ASP A 113 -3.23 -11.46 3.71
N ILE A 114 -2.58 -10.71 2.81
CA ILE A 114 -1.59 -11.26 1.86
C ILE A 114 -0.44 -11.92 2.64
N LYS A 115 0.16 -11.21 3.60
CA LYS A 115 1.29 -11.74 4.40
C LYS A 115 0.89 -13.02 5.13
N THR A 116 -0.26 -13.00 5.80
CA THR A 116 -0.75 -14.14 6.59
C THR A 116 -1.07 -15.32 5.68
N SER A 117 -1.62 -15.06 4.50
CA SER A 117 -1.90 -16.09 3.51
C SER A 117 -0.61 -16.70 2.96
N PHE A 118 0.38 -15.90 2.57
CA PHE A 118 1.65 -16.39 2.08
C PHE A 118 2.41 -17.27 3.09
N VAL A 119 2.38 -16.90 4.38
CA VAL A 119 3.07 -17.64 5.45
C VAL A 119 2.29 -18.88 5.91
N GLY A 120 0.95 -18.84 5.90
CA GLY A 120 0.10 -19.79 6.61
C GLY A 120 -0.87 -20.60 5.76
N SER A 121 -1.18 -20.19 4.53
CA SER A 121 -2.13 -20.86 3.65
C SER A 121 -1.49 -21.15 2.29
N ASN A 122 -1.84 -22.28 1.67
CA ASN A 122 -1.37 -22.60 0.32
C ASN A 122 -2.26 -21.92 -0.73
N ASN A 123 -2.56 -20.62 -0.58
CA ASN A 123 -3.33 -19.86 -1.56
C ASN A 123 -2.45 -19.64 -2.80
N GLU A 124 -2.79 -20.32 -3.88
CA GLU A 124 -2.00 -20.34 -5.11
C GLU A 124 -1.86 -18.95 -5.74
N VAL A 125 -2.91 -18.13 -5.72
CA VAL A 125 -2.91 -16.76 -6.26
C VAL A 125 -2.01 -15.84 -5.44
N VAL A 126 -2.13 -15.90 -4.11
CA VAL A 126 -1.24 -15.15 -3.19
C VAL A 126 0.21 -15.56 -3.41
N ASN A 127 0.47 -16.87 -3.47
CA ASN A 127 1.81 -17.39 -3.63
C ASN A 127 2.41 -16.98 -4.97
N GLU A 128 1.66 -17.09 -6.07
CA GLU A 128 2.12 -16.65 -7.39
C GLU A 128 2.47 -15.15 -7.39
N PHE A 129 1.61 -14.32 -6.79
CA PHE A 129 1.87 -12.88 -6.67
C PHE A 129 3.16 -12.58 -5.89
N VAL A 130 3.30 -13.16 -4.69
CA VAL A 130 4.47 -12.90 -3.84
C VAL A 130 5.74 -13.48 -4.47
N TRP A 131 5.69 -14.62 -5.16
CA TRP A 131 6.84 -15.15 -5.90
C TRP A 131 7.27 -14.24 -7.03
N LYS A 132 6.33 -13.65 -7.79
CA LYS A 132 6.67 -12.67 -8.84
C LYS A 132 7.24 -11.37 -8.27
N LEU A 133 6.79 -10.95 -7.09
CA LEU A 133 7.43 -9.87 -6.35
C LEU A 133 8.88 -10.22 -5.99
N ILE A 134 9.12 -11.41 -5.44
CA ILE A 134 10.46 -11.91 -5.08
C ILE A 134 11.38 -11.94 -6.30
N GLU A 135 10.94 -12.53 -7.42
CA GLU A 135 11.73 -12.60 -8.66
C GLU A 135 12.17 -11.22 -9.13
N LYS A 136 11.28 -10.22 -9.06
CA LYS A 136 11.58 -8.84 -9.47
C LYS A 136 12.46 -8.13 -8.45
N ALA A 137 12.27 -8.39 -7.15
CA ALA A 137 13.10 -7.85 -6.08
C ALA A 137 14.53 -8.38 -6.13
N ASP A 138 14.72 -9.66 -6.45
CA ASP A 138 16.03 -10.29 -6.63
C ASP A 138 16.84 -9.58 -7.74
N LEU A 139 16.19 -9.19 -8.84
CA LEU A 139 16.84 -8.40 -9.91
C LEU A 139 17.32 -7.02 -9.42
N TYR A 140 16.64 -6.43 -8.43
CA TYR A 140 16.97 -5.11 -7.91
C TYR A 140 18.08 -5.12 -6.85
N LEU A 141 18.40 -6.27 -6.26
CA LEU A 141 19.51 -6.36 -5.29
C LEU A 141 20.83 -5.88 -5.90
N ASP A 142 21.08 -6.21 -7.17
CA ASP A 142 22.29 -5.84 -7.91
C ASP A 142 22.13 -4.55 -8.73
N ALA A 143 20.94 -3.93 -8.75
CA ALA A 143 20.71 -2.72 -9.54
C ALA A 143 21.53 -1.53 -9.01
N LYS A 144 22.11 -0.75 -9.94
CA LYS A 144 22.83 0.47 -9.58
C LYS A 144 21.84 1.51 -9.00
N PRO A 145 22.14 2.15 -7.86
CA PRO A 145 21.36 3.28 -7.38
C PRO A 145 21.32 4.42 -8.41
N LEU A 146 20.15 5.03 -8.55
CA LEU A 146 19.90 6.16 -9.46
C LEU A 146 19.84 7.46 -8.66
N SER A 147 20.15 8.58 -9.32
CA SER A 147 20.12 9.92 -8.71
C SER A 147 19.75 10.98 -9.76
N VAL A 148 19.33 12.15 -9.29
CA VAL A 148 19.17 13.35 -10.11
C VAL A 148 20.51 13.85 -10.68
N ILE A 149 21.66 13.54 -10.08
CA ILE A 149 22.94 14.07 -10.57
C ILE A 149 23.44 13.40 -11.86
N GLU A 150 22.75 12.36 -12.34
CA GLU A 150 23.14 11.61 -13.54
C GLU A 150 22.74 12.30 -14.86
N LYS A 151 21.90 13.34 -14.80
CA LYS A 151 21.54 14.11 -15.99
C LYS A 151 22.75 14.81 -16.59
N THR A 152 22.81 14.84 -17.92
CA THR A 152 23.88 15.52 -18.66
C THR A 152 23.62 17.00 -18.87
N GLU A 153 22.36 17.42 -18.76
CA GLU A 153 21.95 18.81 -18.90
C GLU A 153 21.74 19.45 -17.54
N ASN A 154 22.34 20.62 -17.31
CA ASN A 154 22.19 21.34 -16.06
C ASN A 154 20.79 21.99 -15.96
N PRO A 155 20.17 21.96 -14.77
CA PRO A 155 18.95 22.72 -14.51
C PRO A 155 19.17 24.23 -14.73
N PRO A 156 18.11 25.01 -14.99
CA PRO A 156 18.21 26.47 -15.12
C PRO A 156 18.85 27.19 -13.91
N SER A 157 18.84 26.59 -12.72
CA SER A 157 19.52 27.11 -11.53
C SER A 157 21.04 27.00 -11.57
N GLY A 158 21.58 26.11 -12.40
CA GLY A 158 22.98 25.67 -12.33
C GLY A 158 23.29 24.70 -11.18
N ASN A 159 22.32 24.35 -10.33
CA ASN A 159 22.51 23.36 -9.26
C ASN A 159 22.12 21.96 -9.75
N ILE A 160 23.08 21.05 -9.83
CA ILE A 160 22.86 19.68 -10.32
C ILE A 160 21.93 18.84 -9.44
N HIS A 161 21.77 19.19 -8.16
CA HIS A 161 20.84 18.53 -7.22
C HIS A 161 19.38 18.91 -7.45
N ASP A 162 19.11 19.94 -8.27
CA ASP A 162 17.73 20.28 -8.63
C ASP A 162 17.17 19.27 -9.64
N PHE A 163 15.99 18.74 -9.34
CA PHE A 163 15.26 17.91 -10.28
C PHE A 163 14.88 18.70 -11.54
N TYR A 164 15.15 18.13 -12.70
CA TYR A 164 14.96 18.78 -14.00
C TYR A 164 14.30 17.86 -15.02
N SER A 165 13.31 18.38 -15.74
CA SER A 165 12.64 17.64 -16.82
C SER A 165 12.03 18.58 -17.86
N LEU A 166 11.67 18.01 -19.00
CA LEU A 166 10.92 18.69 -20.07
C LEU A 166 9.45 18.29 -20.03
N SER A 167 8.56 19.20 -20.40
CA SER A 167 7.15 18.87 -20.51
C SER A 167 6.85 17.93 -21.67
N ALA A 168 6.05 16.90 -21.39
CA ALA A 168 5.77 15.82 -22.33
C ALA A 168 5.12 16.25 -23.64
N TYR A 169 4.36 17.34 -23.67
CA TYR A 169 3.54 17.71 -24.84
C TYR A 169 4.03 18.94 -25.58
N GLU A 170 5.23 19.43 -25.29
CA GLU A 170 5.77 20.61 -25.93
C GLU A 170 6.77 20.19 -27.02
N TRP A 171 6.55 20.68 -28.24
CA TRP A 171 7.27 20.28 -29.45
C TRP A 171 7.95 21.47 -30.12
N PRO A 172 9.02 21.26 -30.92
CA PRO A 172 9.59 22.30 -31.77
C PRO A 172 8.52 23.01 -32.58
N ASN A 173 8.57 24.34 -32.56
CA ASN A 173 7.66 25.22 -33.28
C ASN A 173 7.95 25.16 -34.79
N PRO A 174 7.05 24.64 -35.63
CA PRO A 174 7.27 24.60 -37.08
C PRO A 174 7.29 25.99 -37.72
N ASP A 175 6.77 27.01 -37.02
CA ASP A 175 6.65 28.38 -37.52
C ASP A 175 7.87 29.27 -37.16
N SER A 176 8.90 28.70 -36.52
CA SER A 176 10.16 29.41 -36.24
C SER A 176 11.38 28.69 -36.86
N SER A 177 12.41 29.46 -37.20
CA SER A 177 13.60 28.95 -37.89
C SER A 177 14.48 28.04 -37.02
N ASP A 178 14.40 28.19 -35.70
CA ASP A 178 15.17 27.43 -34.71
C ASP A 178 14.30 26.43 -33.92
N GLY A 179 12.99 26.35 -34.22
CA GLY A 179 12.06 25.50 -33.50
C GLY A 179 11.64 26.04 -32.12
N LEU A 180 12.04 27.25 -31.73
CA LEU A 180 11.73 27.84 -30.43
C LEU A 180 10.74 29.02 -30.52
N PRO A 181 10.04 29.37 -29.42
CA PRO A 181 9.83 28.52 -28.24
C PRO A 181 8.95 27.31 -28.60
N TYR A 182 9.07 26.21 -27.87
CA TYR A 182 8.22 25.04 -28.13
C TYR A 182 6.73 25.37 -27.98
N VAL A 183 5.91 24.61 -28.72
CA VAL A 183 4.46 24.74 -28.80
C VAL A 183 3.75 23.45 -28.40
N SER A 184 2.59 23.60 -27.78
CA SER A 184 1.85 22.50 -27.17
C SER A 184 1.12 21.61 -28.18
N ARG A 185 1.20 20.29 -27.98
CA ARG A 185 0.47 19.25 -28.72
C ARG A 185 -0.12 18.26 -27.71
N ASP A 186 -1.25 18.61 -27.13
CA ASP A 186 -1.87 17.84 -26.04
C ASP A 186 -2.01 16.35 -26.37
N GLY A 187 -1.51 15.49 -25.48
CA GLY A 187 -1.59 14.04 -25.60
C GLY A 187 -0.61 13.40 -26.59
N VAL A 188 0.27 14.18 -27.23
CA VAL A 188 1.31 13.70 -28.15
C VAL A 188 2.68 13.88 -27.49
N ILE A 189 3.30 12.78 -27.06
CA ILE A 189 4.54 12.81 -26.28
C ILE A 189 5.74 13.16 -27.17
N ASN A 190 6.45 14.24 -26.85
CA ASN A 190 7.76 14.56 -27.42
C ASN A 190 8.83 13.63 -26.81
N PRO A 191 9.50 12.76 -27.59
CA PRO A 191 10.51 11.84 -27.06
C PRO A 191 11.74 12.55 -26.49
N GLU A 192 11.93 13.85 -26.74
CA GLU A 192 13.01 14.63 -26.13
C GLU A 192 12.93 14.65 -24.59
N ILE A 193 11.77 14.39 -23.98
CA ILE A 193 11.68 14.25 -22.52
C ILE A 193 12.67 13.20 -21.96
N TYR A 194 13.06 12.21 -22.76
CA TYR A 194 14.02 11.19 -22.37
C TYR A 194 15.49 11.64 -22.44
N SER A 195 15.75 12.85 -22.96
CA SER A 195 17.10 13.44 -22.96
C SER A 195 17.54 13.87 -21.56
N ILE A 196 16.60 14.11 -20.65
CA ILE A 196 16.87 14.38 -19.24
C ILE A 196 16.45 13.17 -18.41
N SER A 197 17.38 12.61 -17.65
CA SER A 197 17.19 11.33 -16.97
C SER A 197 16.32 11.41 -15.70
N ASP A 198 16.23 12.56 -15.05
CA ASP A 198 15.70 12.66 -13.68
C ASP A 198 14.30 12.06 -13.52
N LYS A 199 13.37 12.34 -14.46
CA LYS A 199 12.02 11.78 -14.38
C LYS A 199 12.01 10.25 -14.47
N LYS A 200 12.77 9.69 -15.41
CA LYS A 200 12.92 8.24 -15.56
C LYS A 200 13.59 7.63 -14.32
N ASN A 201 14.64 8.29 -13.82
CA ASN A 201 15.39 7.85 -12.66
C ASN A 201 14.53 7.87 -11.39
N LEU A 202 13.69 8.89 -11.20
CA LEU A 202 12.73 8.98 -10.10
C LEU A 202 11.72 7.84 -10.15
N ASP A 203 11.08 7.64 -11.31
CA ASP A 203 10.09 6.57 -11.49
C ASP A 203 10.68 5.19 -11.21
N GLU A 204 11.90 4.93 -11.70
CA GLU A 204 12.57 3.66 -11.50
C GLU A 204 13.03 3.48 -10.04
N MET A 205 13.57 4.53 -9.41
CA MET A 205 13.92 4.50 -7.99
C MET A 205 12.71 4.18 -7.11
N VAL A 206 11.58 4.87 -7.33
CA VAL A 206 10.33 4.62 -6.58
C VAL A 206 9.84 3.19 -6.81
N ARG A 207 9.85 2.72 -8.07
CA ARG A 207 9.45 1.34 -8.40
C ARG A 207 10.32 0.31 -7.67
N MET A 208 11.65 0.46 -7.72
CA MET A 208 12.57 -0.45 -7.05
C MET A 208 12.31 -0.47 -5.54
N VAL A 209 12.24 0.71 -4.91
CA VAL A 209 12.00 0.82 -3.47
C VAL A 209 10.66 0.20 -3.06
N LYS A 210 9.59 0.44 -3.81
CA LYS A 210 8.28 -0.16 -3.55
C LYS A 210 8.31 -1.69 -3.60
N VAL A 211 8.90 -2.25 -4.66
CA VAL A 211 9.01 -3.71 -4.83
C VAL A 211 9.84 -4.31 -3.70
N LEU A 212 10.98 -3.71 -3.38
CA LEU A 212 11.87 -4.17 -2.31
C LEU A 212 11.18 -4.08 -0.92
N ALA A 213 10.49 -2.98 -0.62
CA ALA A 213 9.80 -2.79 0.65
C ALA A 213 8.62 -3.76 0.84
N LEU A 214 7.82 -4.00 -0.20
CA LEU A 214 6.76 -5.00 -0.17
C LEU A 214 7.32 -6.41 0.00
N THR A 215 8.38 -6.73 -0.75
CA THR A 215 9.01 -8.06 -0.67
C THR A 215 9.62 -8.29 0.71
N TYR A 216 10.31 -7.30 1.28
CA TYR A 216 10.75 -7.34 2.67
C TYR A 216 9.58 -7.61 3.61
N TYR A 217 8.49 -6.84 3.49
CA TYR A 217 7.34 -7.01 4.38
C TYR A 217 6.73 -8.40 4.32
N PHE A 218 6.57 -8.99 3.13
CA PHE A 218 5.98 -10.32 2.98
C PHE A 218 6.91 -11.48 3.37
N THR A 219 8.23 -11.32 3.19
CA THR A 219 9.20 -12.41 3.36
C THR A 219 10.00 -12.33 4.66
N ASP A 220 10.01 -11.18 5.33
CA ASP A 220 10.94 -10.83 6.41
C ASP A 220 12.44 -10.95 6.01
N ASP A 221 12.78 -10.99 4.71
CA ASP A 221 14.17 -11.06 4.24
C ASP A 221 14.81 -9.67 4.21
N ASN A 222 15.73 -9.45 5.14
CA ASN A 222 16.38 -8.15 5.34
C ASN A 222 17.23 -7.66 4.16
N ARG A 223 17.64 -8.54 3.22
CA ARG A 223 18.40 -8.11 2.03
C ARG A 223 17.65 -7.06 1.22
N TYR A 224 16.34 -7.21 1.10
CA TYR A 224 15.51 -6.25 0.38
C TYR A 224 15.36 -4.92 1.14
N ALA A 225 15.24 -4.96 2.46
CA ALA A 225 15.17 -3.75 3.27
C ALA A 225 16.48 -2.96 3.27
N GLU A 226 17.61 -3.65 3.37
CA GLU A 226 18.94 -3.04 3.26
C GLU A 226 19.08 -2.32 1.91
N LYS A 227 18.74 -3.01 0.81
CA LYS A 227 18.80 -2.42 -0.53
C LYS A 227 17.87 -1.22 -0.70
N ALA A 228 16.62 -1.32 -0.23
CA ALA A 228 15.67 -0.22 -0.31
C ALA A 228 16.17 1.02 0.45
N ARG A 229 16.74 0.82 1.64
CA ARG A 229 17.37 1.89 2.44
C ARG A 229 18.54 2.52 1.70
N ASP A 230 19.39 1.75 1.02
CA ASP A 230 20.51 2.29 0.24
C ASP A 230 20.02 3.16 -0.93
N LEU A 231 19.01 2.70 -1.68
CA LEU A 231 18.41 3.47 -2.77
C LEU A 231 17.82 4.80 -2.28
N LEU A 232 17.08 4.77 -1.15
CA LEU A 232 16.54 5.98 -0.53
C LEU A 232 17.65 6.91 -0.04
N SER A 233 18.71 6.35 0.56
CA SER A 233 19.85 7.15 1.03
C SER A 233 20.53 7.89 -0.12
N ILE A 234 20.75 7.23 -1.26
CA ILE A 234 21.34 7.85 -2.45
C ILE A 234 20.45 8.97 -3.01
N TRP A 235 19.14 8.74 -3.11
CA TRP A 235 18.25 9.73 -3.69
C TRP A 235 18.00 10.95 -2.79
N PHE A 236 17.90 10.75 -1.47
CA PHE A 236 17.39 11.77 -0.56
C PHE A 236 18.41 12.33 0.44
N LEU A 237 19.42 11.56 0.82
CA LEU A 237 20.21 11.84 2.03
C LEU A 237 21.71 12.04 1.77
N ASN A 238 22.26 11.33 0.80
CA ASN A 238 23.68 11.38 0.50
C ASN A 238 24.04 12.74 -0.12
N GLU A 239 24.97 13.47 0.52
CA GLU A 239 25.38 14.83 0.15
C GLU A 239 25.86 14.95 -1.30
N ASP A 240 26.45 13.90 -1.88
CA ASP A 240 26.96 13.92 -3.24
C ASP A 240 25.87 13.68 -4.30
N THR A 241 24.72 13.11 -3.92
CA THR A 241 23.73 12.59 -4.87
C THR A 241 22.28 12.99 -4.61
N TYR A 242 21.99 13.66 -3.49
CA TYR A 242 20.62 13.94 -3.07
C TYR A 242 19.86 14.84 -4.06
N MET A 243 18.55 14.68 -4.11
CA MET A 243 17.64 15.61 -4.78
C MET A 243 17.27 16.75 -3.82
N ASN A 244 17.33 18.01 -4.25
CA ASN A 244 16.76 19.12 -3.47
C ASN A 244 15.24 18.93 -3.32
N PRO A 245 14.63 19.27 -2.16
CA PRO A 245 13.23 18.97 -1.86
C PRO A 245 12.25 19.95 -2.55
N HIS A 246 12.29 20.02 -3.88
CA HIS A 246 11.36 20.79 -4.71
C HIS A 246 11.35 20.32 -6.18
N LEU A 247 10.26 20.63 -6.89
CA LEU A 247 10.10 20.38 -8.33
C LEU A 247 10.08 21.67 -9.17
N LYS A 248 10.80 22.69 -8.73
CA LYS A 248 10.81 24.03 -9.36
C LYS A 248 11.17 24.02 -10.86
N TYR A 249 11.99 23.07 -11.31
CA TYR A 249 12.41 22.95 -12.70
C TYR A 249 11.89 21.67 -13.36
N ALA A 250 10.78 21.12 -12.87
CA ALA A 250 10.07 20.05 -13.56
C ALA A 250 9.21 20.61 -14.71
N GLU A 251 9.02 19.80 -15.76
CA GLU A 251 8.24 20.12 -16.96
C GLU A 251 8.58 21.46 -17.63
N THR A 252 9.86 21.82 -17.70
CA THR A 252 10.29 23.03 -18.43
C THR A 252 9.99 22.94 -19.92
N ILE A 253 10.00 24.10 -20.59
CA ILE A 253 9.70 24.20 -22.02
C ILE A 253 10.89 24.84 -22.71
N ARG A 254 11.43 24.18 -23.74
CA ARG A 254 12.54 24.72 -24.55
C ARG A 254 12.15 26.10 -25.11
N GLY A 255 13.04 27.08 -24.94
CA GLY A 255 12.83 28.46 -25.37
C GLY A 255 11.90 29.29 -24.48
N LYS A 256 11.46 28.78 -23.32
CA LYS A 256 10.72 29.55 -22.30
C LYS A 256 11.47 29.49 -20.96
N ASN A 257 11.54 30.62 -20.28
CA ASN A 257 12.22 30.75 -18.98
C ASN A 257 11.24 30.67 -17.79
N GLU A 258 9.98 30.34 -18.04
CA GLU A 258 8.92 30.29 -17.03
C GLU A 258 9.04 29.03 -16.17
N ILE A 259 8.89 29.19 -14.86
CA ILE A 259 8.69 28.08 -13.93
C ILE A 259 7.26 27.58 -14.09
N ARG A 260 7.09 26.26 -14.13
CA ARG A 260 5.79 25.64 -14.37
C ARG A 260 5.29 24.89 -13.16
N ALA A 261 4.17 25.37 -12.61
CA ALA A 261 3.46 24.70 -11.54
C ALA A 261 3.07 23.25 -11.89
N GLN A 262 2.77 23.00 -13.17
CA GLN A 262 2.37 21.70 -13.67
C GLN A 262 3.41 20.60 -13.42
N GLY A 263 4.69 20.96 -13.28
CA GLY A 263 5.76 20.02 -12.97
C GLY A 263 5.60 19.30 -11.63
N ILE A 264 4.78 19.82 -10.72
CA ILE A 264 4.42 19.14 -9.46
C ILE A 264 3.75 17.77 -9.71
N MET A 265 3.12 17.56 -10.87
CA MET A 265 2.59 16.25 -11.26
C MET A 265 3.64 15.15 -11.38
N GLU A 266 4.91 15.50 -11.58
CA GLU A 266 6.00 14.53 -11.61
C GLU A 266 6.38 14.01 -10.22
N GLY A 267 5.93 14.68 -9.15
CA GLY A 267 6.11 14.28 -7.75
C GLY A 267 5.13 13.22 -7.25
N ARG A 268 4.09 12.86 -8.03
CA ARG A 268 3.11 11.83 -7.64
C ARG A 268 3.74 10.52 -7.11
N PRO A 269 4.79 9.96 -7.74
CA PRO A 269 5.41 8.72 -7.25
C PRO A 269 6.04 8.86 -5.85
N LEU A 270 6.39 10.07 -5.39
CA LEU A 270 6.96 10.27 -4.06
C LEU A 270 5.99 9.86 -2.94
N THR A 271 4.69 9.83 -3.19
CA THR A 271 3.72 9.35 -2.19
C THR A 271 3.82 7.84 -1.97
N GLU A 272 4.38 7.07 -2.89
CA GLU A 272 4.59 5.62 -2.70
C GLU A 272 5.76 5.35 -1.74
N ILE A 273 6.71 6.29 -1.63
CA ILE A 273 7.84 6.20 -0.70
C ILE A 273 7.40 6.28 0.76
N THR A 274 6.33 7.02 1.07
CA THR A 274 5.84 7.12 2.45
C THR A 274 5.37 5.76 2.99
N ASP A 275 4.71 4.96 2.15
CA ASP A 275 4.32 3.59 2.49
C ASP A 275 5.52 2.65 2.54
N ALA A 276 6.44 2.75 1.58
CA ALA A 276 7.65 1.96 1.58
C ALA A 276 8.45 2.15 2.89
N ILE A 277 8.61 3.40 3.36
CA ILE A 277 9.26 3.69 4.63
C ILE A 277 8.51 3.01 5.79
N ARG A 278 7.17 3.10 5.85
CA ARG A 278 6.38 2.47 6.92
C ARG A 278 6.53 0.95 6.96
N LEU A 279 6.71 0.30 5.80
CA LEU A 279 7.00 -1.12 5.71
C LEU A 279 8.44 -1.46 6.16
N LEU A 280 9.40 -0.59 5.84
CA LEU A 280 10.82 -0.77 6.17
C LEU A 280 11.17 -0.49 7.63
N GLN A 281 10.36 0.28 8.36
CA GLN A 281 10.61 0.69 9.75
C GLN A 281 10.80 -0.47 10.75
N THR A 282 10.38 -1.70 10.41
CA THR A 282 10.61 -2.89 11.24
C THR A 282 11.97 -3.54 10.99
N SER A 283 12.71 -3.10 9.97
CA SER A 283 13.99 -3.67 9.59
C SER A 283 15.12 -3.19 10.51
N PRO A 284 16.09 -4.05 10.88
CA PRO A 284 17.29 -3.62 11.59
C PRO A 284 18.17 -2.65 10.78
N TYR A 285 17.96 -2.53 9.47
CA TYR A 285 18.68 -1.60 8.60
C TYR A 285 18.03 -0.21 8.54
N TRP A 286 16.81 -0.06 9.05
CA TRP A 286 16.13 1.23 9.12
C TRP A 286 16.45 1.93 10.45
N THR A 287 17.49 2.76 10.44
CA THR A 287 17.95 3.47 11.64
C THR A 287 17.15 4.73 11.92
N GLN A 288 17.24 5.23 13.15
CA GLN A 288 16.63 6.50 13.53
C GLN A 288 17.15 7.69 12.71
N ASP A 289 18.44 7.69 12.36
CA ASP A 289 19.05 8.75 11.56
C ASP A 289 18.48 8.78 10.12
N VAL A 290 18.29 7.60 9.51
CA VAL A 290 17.63 7.50 8.20
C VAL A 290 16.19 7.99 8.30
N GLN A 291 15.44 7.60 9.34
CA GLN A 291 14.07 8.08 9.56
C GLN A 291 14.03 9.61 9.65
N GLN A 292 14.90 10.21 10.47
CA GLN A 292 14.96 11.67 10.64
C GLN A 292 15.36 12.39 9.36
N GLY A 293 16.32 11.85 8.60
CA GLY A 293 16.72 12.40 7.31
C GLY A 293 15.56 12.41 6.31
N MET A 294 14.84 11.30 6.20
CA MET A 294 13.67 11.19 5.32
C MET A 294 12.55 12.14 5.74
N GLU A 295 12.23 12.21 7.04
CA GLU A 295 11.24 13.16 7.57
C GLU A 295 11.67 14.62 7.32
N SER A 296 12.95 14.94 7.46
CA SER A 296 13.47 16.28 7.19
C SER A 296 13.29 16.66 5.72
N TRP A 297 13.65 15.75 4.80
CA TRP A 297 13.48 15.97 3.36
C TRP A 297 12.00 16.19 3.00
N PHE A 298 11.12 15.30 3.45
CA PHE A 298 9.67 15.42 3.20
C PHE A 298 9.05 16.64 3.84
N ARG A 299 9.54 17.09 5.01
CA ARG A 299 9.08 18.32 5.65
C ARG A 299 9.45 19.55 4.83
N ASN A 300 10.66 19.61 4.29
CA ASN A 300 11.08 20.68 3.40
C ASN A 300 10.29 20.65 2.07
N TYR A 301 10.02 19.47 1.53
CA TYR A 301 9.22 19.33 0.30
C TYR A 301 7.75 19.72 0.52
N LEU A 302 7.16 19.34 1.65
CA LEU A 302 5.81 19.73 2.03
C LEU A 302 5.70 21.26 2.23
N ASP A 303 6.67 21.86 2.91
CA ASP A 303 6.74 23.32 3.05
C ASP A 303 6.80 24.01 1.68
N TRP A 304 7.66 23.53 0.78
CA TRP A 304 7.74 24.04 -0.58
C TRP A 304 6.42 23.87 -1.35
N LEU A 305 5.76 22.71 -1.27
CA LEU A 305 4.46 22.48 -1.89
C LEU A 305 3.39 23.46 -1.39
N ILE A 306 3.35 23.75 -0.09
CA ILE A 306 2.32 24.62 0.48
C ILE A 306 2.62 26.10 0.23
N ASN A 307 3.89 26.50 0.33
CA ASN A 307 4.27 27.92 0.43
C ASN A 307 4.84 28.52 -0.86
N SER A 308 5.35 27.71 -1.79
CA SER A 308 5.88 28.21 -3.06
C SER A 308 4.78 28.71 -4.00
N ASP A 309 5.16 29.61 -4.93
CA ASP A 309 4.24 30.10 -5.97
C ASP A 309 3.76 28.96 -6.88
N SER A 310 4.66 28.03 -7.25
CA SER A 310 4.32 26.83 -8.01
C SER A 310 3.30 25.96 -7.28
N GLY A 311 3.51 25.74 -5.98
CA GLY A 311 2.59 24.99 -5.13
C GLY A 311 1.20 25.61 -5.04
N LYS A 312 1.13 26.93 -4.81
CA LYS A 312 -0.13 27.68 -4.77
C LYS A 312 -0.85 27.68 -6.12
N GLU A 313 -0.12 27.77 -7.23
CA GLU A 313 -0.73 27.71 -8.57
C GLU A 313 -1.25 26.31 -8.88
N GLU A 314 -0.50 25.25 -8.55
CA GLU A 314 -0.91 23.86 -8.81
C GLU A 314 -2.11 23.46 -7.94
N LYS A 315 -2.11 23.86 -6.66
CA LYS A 315 -3.27 23.73 -5.77
C LYS A 315 -4.55 24.28 -6.42
N ASN A 316 -4.42 25.37 -7.17
CA ASN A 316 -5.55 26.07 -7.78
C ASN A 316 -6.03 25.48 -9.12
N LYS A 317 -5.44 24.38 -9.61
CA LYS A 317 -5.91 23.73 -10.83
C LYS A 317 -7.23 22.98 -10.59
N MET A 318 -8.20 23.21 -11.47
CA MET A 318 -9.52 22.56 -11.39
C MET A 318 -9.55 21.14 -11.96
N ASN A 319 -8.52 20.71 -12.68
CA ASN A 319 -8.40 19.38 -13.25
C ASN A 319 -7.60 18.42 -12.33
N ASN A 320 -7.16 17.29 -12.88
CA ASN A 320 -6.35 16.27 -12.22
C ASN A 320 -5.07 16.79 -11.55
N HIS A 321 -4.48 17.90 -12.01
CA HIS A 321 -3.31 18.49 -11.38
C HIS A 321 -3.59 18.90 -9.93
N GLY A 322 -4.70 19.61 -9.69
CA GLY A 322 -5.09 20.02 -8.34
C GLY A 322 -5.45 18.83 -7.47
N THR A 323 -6.06 17.79 -8.05
CA THR A 323 -6.35 16.52 -7.33
C THR A 323 -5.06 15.86 -6.84
N TYR A 324 -4.06 15.74 -7.70
CA TYR A 324 -2.79 15.09 -7.34
C TYR A 324 -1.86 15.98 -6.50
N TYR A 325 -2.02 17.30 -6.54
CA TYR A 325 -1.45 18.18 -5.52
C TYR A 325 -2.00 17.81 -4.13
N LEU A 326 -3.33 17.65 -3.99
CA LEU A 326 -3.94 17.25 -2.71
C LEU A 326 -3.47 15.86 -2.27
N VAL A 327 -3.32 14.91 -3.19
CA VAL A 327 -2.80 13.56 -2.88
C VAL A 327 -1.41 13.66 -2.28
N GLN A 328 -0.52 14.45 -2.88
CA GLN A 328 0.85 14.64 -2.38
C GLN A 328 0.85 15.27 -0.98
N VAL A 329 0.15 16.40 -0.80
CA VAL A 329 0.08 17.11 0.48
C VAL A 329 -0.51 16.22 1.58
N SER A 330 -1.59 15.49 1.29
CA SER A 330 -2.24 14.62 2.26
C SER A 330 -1.39 13.41 2.64
N ALA A 331 -0.78 12.73 1.66
CA ALA A 331 0.07 11.57 1.92
C ALA A 331 1.33 11.94 2.71
N ILE A 332 1.98 13.04 2.34
CA ILE A 332 3.18 13.52 3.04
C ILE A 332 2.83 14.09 4.41
N GLY A 333 1.70 14.80 4.53
CA GLY A 333 1.21 15.28 5.82
C GLY A 333 0.97 14.13 6.79
N LEU A 334 0.34 13.04 6.36
CA LEU A 334 0.18 11.84 7.20
C LEU A 334 1.51 11.18 7.54
N PHE A 335 2.46 11.13 6.59
CA PHE A 335 3.81 10.61 6.85
C PHE A 335 4.51 11.38 7.96
N LEU A 336 4.41 12.71 7.95
CA LEU A 336 4.99 13.62 8.94
C LEU A 336 4.14 13.80 10.22
N ASN A 337 3.06 13.03 10.36
CA ASN A 337 2.11 13.10 11.48
C ASN A 337 1.39 14.46 11.62
N GLU A 338 1.23 15.20 10.52
CA GLU A 338 0.49 16.47 10.42
C GLU A 338 -1.02 16.22 10.23
N ILE A 339 -1.62 15.39 11.09
CA ILE A 339 -2.97 14.84 10.91
C ILE A 339 -4.04 15.93 10.75
N GLN A 340 -3.94 17.02 11.51
CA GLN A 340 -4.93 18.10 11.47
C GLN A 340 -4.90 18.84 10.12
N ILE A 341 -3.71 19.09 9.57
CA ILE A 341 -3.56 19.74 8.25
C ILE A 341 -4.24 18.90 7.17
N VAL A 342 -4.04 17.57 7.20
CA VAL A 342 -4.66 16.64 6.25
C VAL A 342 -6.17 16.63 6.41
N LYS A 343 -6.67 16.55 7.65
CA LYS A 343 -8.10 16.53 7.92
C LYS A 343 -8.79 17.81 7.43
N ASP A 344 -8.24 18.98 7.75
CA ASP A 344 -8.79 20.27 7.31
C ASP A 344 -8.82 20.38 5.79
N LEU A 345 -7.76 19.92 5.12
CA LEU A 345 -7.66 19.93 3.66
C LEU A 345 -8.73 19.07 2.99
N LEU A 346 -8.93 17.85 3.50
CA LEU A 346 -9.93 16.91 2.96
C LEU A 346 -11.36 17.32 3.29
N GLU A 347 -11.62 17.83 4.51
CA GLU A 347 -12.93 18.39 4.86
C GLU A 347 -13.30 19.57 3.94
N ASN A 348 -12.33 20.43 3.60
CA ASN A 348 -12.56 21.50 2.63
C ASN A 348 -12.93 20.95 1.25
N THR A 349 -12.22 19.92 0.78
CA THR A 349 -12.46 19.25 -0.51
C THR A 349 -13.87 18.65 -0.61
N MET A 350 -14.47 18.27 0.52
CA MET A 350 -15.82 17.71 0.60
C MET A 350 -16.95 18.77 0.65
N LYS A 351 -16.63 20.06 0.78
CA LYS A 351 -17.66 21.12 0.90
C LYS A 351 -18.43 21.35 -0.40
N ASP A 352 -19.67 21.80 -0.25
CA ASP A 352 -20.44 22.38 -1.36
C ASP A 352 -19.89 23.77 -1.74
N LEU A 353 -20.11 24.16 -3.00
CA LEU A 353 -19.66 25.42 -3.58
C LEU A 353 -20.14 26.64 -2.77
N GLY A 354 -21.37 26.59 -2.24
CA GLY A 354 -21.94 27.68 -1.44
C GLY A 354 -21.33 27.86 -0.05
N SER A 355 -20.61 26.85 0.45
CA SER A 355 -20.06 26.81 1.81
C SER A 355 -18.53 26.89 1.85
N ALA A 356 -17.87 26.81 0.69
CA ALA A 356 -16.43 26.84 0.57
C ALA A 356 -15.89 28.27 0.47
N PRO A 357 -14.71 28.57 1.06
CA PRO A 357 -13.98 29.79 0.75
C PRO A 357 -13.61 29.87 -0.74
N LEU A 358 -13.61 31.07 -1.32
CA LEU A 358 -13.24 31.27 -2.73
C LEU A 358 -11.86 30.69 -3.08
N SER A 359 -10.92 30.74 -2.14
CA SER A 359 -9.55 30.22 -2.28
C SER A 359 -9.47 28.68 -2.34
N GLU A 360 -10.56 27.97 -2.04
CA GLU A 360 -10.63 26.51 -2.02
C GLU A 360 -11.56 25.94 -3.10
N ILE A 361 -12.17 26.77 -3.96
CA ILE A 361 -13.11 26.30 -4.99
C ILE A 361 -12.48 25.23 -5.90
N SER A 362 -11.21 25.39 -6.23
CA SER A 362 -10.45 24.48 -7.10
C SER A 362 -10.29 23.07 -6.52
N SER A 363 -10.31 22.91 -5.19
CA SER A 363 -10.13 21.63 -4.51
C SER A 363 -11.43 20.84 -4.39
N LEU A 364 -12.59 21.49 -4.47
CA LEU A 364 -13.88 20.86 -4.22
C LEU A 364 -14.20 19.73 -5.20
N ILE A 365 -14.65 18.59 -4.67
CA ILE A 365 -15.20 17.48 -5.49
C ILE A 365 -16.37 17.97 -6.35
N ALA A 366 -17.22 18.83 -5.80
CA ALA A 366 -18.39 19.40 -6.48
C ALA A 366 -18.04 20.26 -7.71
N VAL A 367 -16.80 20.74 -7.82
CA VAL A 367 -16.31 21.47 -9.00
C VAL A 367 -15.78 20.49 -10.05
N LYS A 368 -15.18 19.37 -9.62
CA LYS A 368 -14.52 18.40 -10.49
C LYS A 368 -15.46 17.34 -11.07
N ILE A 369 -16.59 17.07 -10.41
CA ILE A 369 -17.59 16.07 -10.83
C ILE A 369 -18.97 16.72 -10.96
N LEU A 370 -19.57 16.61 -12.14
CA LEU A 370 -20.96 17.02 -12.38
C LEU A 370 -21.95 16.00 -11.82
N TYR A 371 -23.22 16.39 -11.69
CA TYR A 371 -24.29 15.54 -11.15
C TYR A 371 -24.45 14.18 -11.85
N ASP A 372 -24.09 14.10 -13.13
CA ASP A 372 -24.16 12.88 -13.94
C ASP A 372 -22.83 12.11 -14.01
N GLY A 373 -21.84 12.50 -13.19
CA GLY A 373 -20.53 11.86 -13.12
C GLY A 373 -19.50 12.38 -14.12
N ARG A 374 -19.88 13.26 -15.04
CA ARG A 374 -18.90 13.88 -15.96
C ARG A 374 -17.84 14.69 -15.22
N GLN A 375 -16.62 14.63 -15.74
CA GLN A 375 -15.47 15.38 -15.21
C GLN A 375 -15.07 16.48 -16.21
N PRO A 376 -15.67 17.69 -16.13
CA PRO A 376 -15.73 18.63 -17.24
C PRO A 376 -14.37 19.19 -17.66
N PHE A 377 -13.39 19.20 -16.75
CA PHE A 377 -12.03 19.66 -17.04
C PHE A 377 -11.18 18.58 -17.74
N GLU A 378 -11.47 17.30 -17.49
CA GLU A 378 -10.81 16.17 -18.16
C GLU A 378 -11.41 15.91 -19.54
N LEU A 379 -12.72 16.11 -19.69
CA LEU A 379 -13.45 15.91 -20.95
C LEU A 379 -13.01 16.84 -22.10
N ARG A 380 -12.26 17.90 -21.80
CA ARG A 380 -11.70 18.83 -22.80
C ARG A 380 -10.38 18.36 -23.42
N ARG A 381 -9.76 17.32 -22.86
CA ARG A 381 -8.43 16.84 -23.24
C ARG A 381 -8.47 15.93 -24.47
N THR A 382 -7.34 15.79 -25.15
CA THR A 382 -7.23 14.91 -26.33
C THR A 382 -7.29 13.42 -25.98
N ASN A 383 -6.92 13.05 -24.75
CA ASN A 383 -7.09 11.70 -24.17
C ASN A 383 -8.09 11.76 -22.99
N SER A 384 -9.29 12.27 -23.27
CA SER A 384 -10.26 12.62 -22.22
C SER A 384 -10.75 11.45 -21.35
N LEU A 385 -10.79 10.22 -21.89
CA LEU A 385 -11.17 9.03 -21.12
C LEU A 385 -10.06 8.67 -20.13
N ASP A 386 -8.79 8.66 -20.59
CA ASP A 386 -7.64 8.47 -19.70
C ASP A 386 -7.56 9.54 -18.61
N TYR A 387 -7.72 10.81 -18.97
CA TYR A 387 -7.68 11.89 -18.00
C TYR A 387 -8.80 11.78 -16.95
N SER A 388 -9.99 11.32 -17.35
CA SER A 388 -11.09 11.06 -16.42
C SER A 388 -10.77 9.91 -15.47
N LEU A 389 -10.14 8.84 -15.94
CA LEU A 389 -9.70 7.71 -15.12
C LEU A 389 -8.57 8.12 -14.15
N VAL A 390 -7.58 8.87 -14.65
CA VAL A 390 -6.44 9.37 -13.84
C VAL A 390 -6.92 10.30 -12.73
N ASN A 391 -7.81 11.24 -13.04
CA ASN A 391 -8.36 12.12 -12.01
C ASN A 391 -9.20 11.34 -10.98
N LEU A 392 -9.99 10.37 -11.42
CA LEU A 392 -10.79 9.52 -10.53
C LEU A 392 -9.91 8.69 -9.59
N LEU A 393 -8.81 8.12 -10.10
CA LEU A 393 -7.82 7.42 -9.28
C LEU A 393 -7.21 8.32 -8.20
N GLY A 394 -6.89 9.58 -8.55
CA GLY A 394 -6.42 10.57 -7.58
C GLY A 394 -7.47 10.86 -6.49
N MET A 395 -8.74 11.01 -6.87
CA MET A 395 -9.84 11.22 -5.91
C MET A 395 -10.11 10.00 -5.03
N PHE A 396 -9.99 8.78 -5.57
CA PHE A 396 -10.07 7.54 -4.79
C PHE A 396 -8.90 7.42 -3.81
N THR A 397 -7.70 7.82 -4.23
CA THR A 397 -6.54 7.89 -3.34
C THR A 397 -6.79 8.87 -2.18
N LEU A 398 -7.39 10.04 -2.44
CA LEU A 398 -7.80 10.97 -1.39
C LEU A 398 -8.83 10.35 -0.45
N ALA A 399 -9.78 9.57 -0.97
CA ALA A 399 -10.78 8.90 -0.15
C ALA A 399 -10.16 7.86 0.80
N ASN A 400 -9.20 7.06 0.31
CA ASN A 400 -8.42 6.15 1.16
C ASN A 400 -7.63 6.87 2.24
N ILE A 401 -7.00 8.01 1.91
CA ILE A 401 -6.34 8.86 2.91
C ILE A 401 -7.37 9.43 3.90
N GLY A 402 -8.55 9.82 3.43
CA GLY A 402 -9.66 10.29 4.25
C GLY A 402 -10.06 9.30 5.35
N GLU A 403 -10.14 8.01 5.02
CA GLU A 403 -10.43 6.95 5.99
C GLU A 403 -9.40 6.90 7.12
N ARG A 404 -8.10 7.18 6.83
CA ARG A 404 -7.03 7.25 7.84
C ARG A 404 -7.22 8.35 8.86
N VAL A 405 -8.01 9.38 8.53
CA VAL A 405 -8.31 10.52 9.39
C VAL A 405 -9.79 10.59 9.81
N GLY A 406 -10.54 9.51 9.56
CA GLY A 406 -11.95 9.38 9.94
C GLY A 406 -12.92 10.19 9.08
N LEU A 407 -12.57 10.44 7.82
CA LEU A 407 -13.42 11.13 6.83
C LEU A 407 -13.91 10.14 5.77
N ASP A 408 -15.22 10.06 5.59
CA ASP A 408 -15.85 9.25 4.54
C ASP A 408 -16.05 10.08 3.26
N MET A 409 -15.01 10.10 2.42
CA MET A 409 -15.11 10.74 1.09
C MET A 409 -15.77 9.83 0.06
N TRP A 410 -15.73 8.51 0.25
CA TRP A 410 -16.32 7.51 -0.64
C TRP A 410 -17.84 7.71 -0.79
N ASN A 411 -18.53 7.99 0.32
CA ASN A 411 -19.98 8.20 0.32
C ASN A 411 -20.39 9.69 0.36
N ASN A 412 -19.44 10.62 0.29
CA ASN A 412 -19.74 12.04 0.26
C ASN A 412 -20.46 12.42 -1.04
N LYS A 413 -21.69 12.95 -0.91
CA LYS A 413 -22.50 13.42 -2.04
C LYS A 413 -22.88 14.88 -1.87
N ILE A 414 -22.61 15.67 -2.91
CA ILE A 414 -23.01 17.08 -3.00
C ILE A 414 -24.03 17.21 -4.12
N HIS A 415 -25.27 17.60 -3.77
CA HIS A 415 -26.42 17.65 -4.70
C HIS A 415 -26.63 16.35 -5.50
N GLY A 416 -26.30 15.20 -4.90
CA GLY A 416 -26.41 13.88 -5.53
C GLY A 416 -25.20 13.45 -6.39
N ALA A 417 -24.22 14.33 -6.58
CA ALA A 417 -22.96 14.05 -7.26
C ALA A 417 -21.90 13.55 -6.27
N GLY A 418 -21.12 12.54 -6.65
CA GLY A 418 -20.01 12.03 -5.85
C GLY A 418 -19.10 11.11 -6.66
N LEU A 419 -18.15 10.48 -5.97
CA LEU A 419 -17.15 9.60 -6.55
C LEU A 419 -17.77 8.41 -7.31
N GLN A 420 -18.81 7.79 -6.76
CA GLN A 420 -19.54 6.70 -7.43
C GLN A 420 -20.17 7.13 -8.75
N ASN A 421 -20.75 8.34 -8.82
CA ASN A 421 -21.37 8.84 -10.06
C ASN A 421 -20.31 8.96 -11.17
N ALA A 422 -19.11 9.44 -10.85
CA ALA A 422 -18.02 9.55 -11.82
C ALA A 422 -17.54 8.19 -12.32
N LEU A 423 -17.51 7.18 -11.46
CA LEU A 423 -17.22 5.80 -11.84
C LEU A 423 -18.29 5.21 -12.75
N ASP A 424 -19.56 5.38 -12.38
CA ASP A 424 -20.73 4.87 -13.13
C ASP A 424 -20.84 5.49 -14.52
N TYR A 425 -20.50 6.77 -14.65
CA TYR A 425 -20.52 7.47 -15.94
C TYR A 425 -19.65 6.79 -17.00
N LEU A 426 -18.52 6.21 -16.61
CA LEU A 426 -17.54 5.63 -17.52
C LEU A 426 -17.92 4.21 -17.99
N ILE A 427 -18.75 3.48 -17.24
CA ILE A 427 -19.06 2.06 -17.48
C ILE A 427 -19.57 1.78 -18.90
N PRO A 428 -20.62 2.46 -19.40
CA PRO A 428 -21.20 2.08 -20.70
C PRO A 428 -20.21 2.25 -21.85
N PHE A 429 -19.22 3.14 -21.71
CA PHE A 429 -18.20 3.37 -22.73
C PHE A 429 -17.12 2.30 -22.71
N LEU A 430 -16.70 1.89 -21.51
CA LEU A 430 -15.68 0.84 -21.32
C LEU A 430 -16.21 -0.55 -21.65
N LYS A 431 -17.51 -0.80 -21.47
CA LYS A 431 -18.18 -2.04 -21.91
C LYS A 431 -18.50 -2.07 -23.41
N GLY A 432 -18.25 -0.98 -24.14
CA GLY A 432 -18.61 -0.86 -25.56
C GLY A 432 -20.12 -0.73 -25.82
N GLU A 433 -20.93 -0.50 -24.79
CA GLU A 433 -22.38 -0.27 -24.90
C GLU A 433 -22.69 1.10 -25.51
N LYS A 434 -21.78 2.07 -25.34
CA LYS A 434 -21.83 3.41 -25.93
C LYS A 434 -20.49 3.80 -26.52
N ILE A 435 -20.54 4.64 -27.57
CA ILE A 435 -19.35 5.28 -28.14
C ILE A 435 -18.96 6.46 -27.26
N TRP A 436 -17.68 6.57 -26.92
CA TRP A 436 -17.14 7.71 -26.19
C TRP A 436 -17.30 9.00 -27.01
N PRO A 437 -18.04 10.02 -26.52
CA PRO A 437 -18.41 11.18 -27.33
C PRO A 437 -17.36 12.31 -27.32
N TYR A 438 -16.19 12.08 -26.72
CA TYR A 438 -15.09 13.05 -26.63
C TYR A 438 -13.80 12.50 -27.27
N LYS A 439 -12.75 13.33 -27.32
CA LYS A 439 -11.48 12.92 -27.94
C LYS A 439 -10.76 11.88 -27.08
N GLN A 440 -10.31 10.80 -27.71
CA GLN A 440 -9.39 9.82 -27.14
C GLN A 440 -8.43 9.39 -28.26
N ILE A 441 -7.26 10.01 -28.33
CA ILE A 441 -6.32 9.83 -29.46
C ILE A 441 -5.36 8.65 -29.26
N ASN A 442 -5.18 8.19 -28.02
CA ASN A 442 -4.39 7.01 -27.67
C ASN A 442 -5.27 5.93 -27.03
N GLU A 443 -4.76 4.71 -26.91
CA GLU A 443 -5.42 3.64 -26.15
C GLU A 443 -5.45 3.94 -24.64
N VAL A 444 -6.49 3.45 -23.97
CA VAL A 444 -6.65 3.63 -22.52
C VAL A 444 -5.62 2.81 -21.76
N LYS A 445 -5.04 3.39 -20.71
CA LYS A 445 -4.03 2.72 -19.89
C LYS A 445 -4.67 1.66 -18.97
N ASN A 446 -4.43 0.38 -19.28
CA ASN A 446 -4.99 -0.76 -18.53
C ASN A 446 -4.74 -0.74 -17.02
N HIS A 447 -3.57 -0.30 -16.55
CA HIS A 447 -3.28 -0.27 -15.11
C HIS A 447 -4.15 0.74 -14.35
N VAL A 448 -4.33 1.96 -14.87
CA VAL A 448 -5.20 2.98 -14.24
C VAL A 448 -6.65 2.49 -14.24
N LEU A 449 -7.09 1.90 -15.36
CA LEU A 449 -8.42 1.33 -15.48
C LEU A 449 -8.66 0.25 -14.42
N SER A 450 -7.72 -0.69 -14.28
CA SER A 450 -7.79 -1.75 -13.28
C SER A 450 -7.82 -1.19 -11.85
N ASP A 451 -6.91 -0.27 -11.50
CA ASP A 451 -6.85 0.29 -10.14
C ASP A 451 -8.16 0.99 -9.76
N VAL A 452 -8.73 1.79 -10.67
CA VAL A 452 -10.01 2.48 -10.46
C VAL A 452 -11.14 1.48 -10.23
N TYR A 453 -11.28 0.47 -11.08
CA TYR A 453 -12.41 -0.47 -10.97
C TYR A 453 -12.22 -1.51 -9.86
N CYS A 454 -10.99 -1.82 -9.50
CA CYS A 454 -10.68 -2.57 -8.29
C CYS A 454 -11.20 -1.82 -7.05
N GLN A 455 -10.77 -0.56 -6.87
CA GLN A 455 -11.22 0.27 -5.75
C GLN A 455 -12.75 0.46 -5.77
N GLY A 456 -13.33 0.66 -6.96
CA GLY A 456 -14.78 0.69 -7.12
C GLY A 456 -15.48 -0.58 -6.63
N ALA A 457 -14.96 -1.76 -6.95
CA ALA A 457 -15.52 -3.03 -6.49
C ALA A 457 -15.42 -3.20 -4.96
N LEU A 458 -14.33 -2.73 -4.35
CA LEU A 458 -14.12 -2.79 -2.89
C LEU A 458 -15.06 -1.86 -2.12
N HIS A 459 -15.24 -0.63 -2.58
CA HIS A 459 -16.00 0.39 -1.84
C HIS A 459 -17.49 0.47 -2.26
N TYR A 460 -17.85 0.02 -3.46
CA TYR A 460 -19.20 0.08 -4.02
C TYR A 460 -19.69 -1.30 -4.49
N SER A 461 -19.85 -2.23 -3.55
CA SER A 461 -20.24 -3.63 -3.82
C SER A 461 -21.63 -3.83 -4.45
N ASN A 462 -22.41 -2.74 -4.61
CA ASN A 462 -23.76 -2.77 -5.17
C ASN A 462 -23.81 -2.90 -6.70
N ASN A 463 -22.68 -2.74 -7.41
CA ASN A 463 -22.65 -2.82 -8.87
C ASN A 463 -21.56 -3.78 -9.37
N ARG A 464 -22.00 -4.97 -9.83
CA ARG A 464 -21.11 -6.02 -10.36
C ARG A 464 -20.30 -5.59 -11.58
N ALA A 465 -20.74 -4.55 -12.30
CA ALA A 465 -20.00 -4.05 -13.45
C ALA A 465 -18.58 -3.59 -13.09
N TYR A 466 -18.34 -3.15 -11.85
CA TYR A 466 -16.99 -2.74 -11.45
C TYR A 466 -16.02 -3.92 -11.47
N LEU A 467 -16.43 -5.03 -10.87
CA LEU A 467 -15.65 -6.26 -10.85
C LEU A 467 -15.45 -6.83 -12.27
N GLU A 468 -16.50 -6.86 -13.08
CA GLU A 468 -16.39 -7.35 -14.47
C GLU A 468 -15.36 -6.56 -15.28
N ILE A 469 -15.33 -5.23 -15.12
CA ILE A 469 -14.36 -4.38 -15.81
C ILE A 469 -12.95 -4.64 -15.26
N TYR A 470 -12.77 -4.70 -13.95
CA TYR A 470 -11.49 -5.07 -13.33
C TYR A 470 -10.96 -6.41 -13.88
N GLN A 471 -11.75 -7.49 -13.82
CA GLN A 471 -11.36 -8.82 -14.30
C GLN A 471 -11.02 -8.86 -15.79
N SER A 472 -11.69 -8.07 -16.63
CA SER A 472 -11.37 -7.99 -18.06
C SER A 472 -10.01 -7.36 -18.36
N THR A 473 -9.41 -6.66 -17.39
CA THR A 473 -8.11 -5.97 -17.52
C THR A 473 -7.01 -6.60 -16.66
N ALA A 474 -7.38 -7.33 -15.59
CA ALA A 474 -6.48 -7.95 -14.60
C ALA A 474 -5.49 -8.98 -15.19
N SER A 475 -5.87 -9.71 -16.24
CA SER A 475 -4.98 -10.70 -16.87
C SER A 475 -3.67 -10.11 -17.45
N ALA A 476 -3.62 -8.80 -17.68
CA ALA A 476 -2.43 -8.09 -18.17
C ALA A 476 -1.51 -7.51 -17.06
N LEU A 477 -1.86 -7.66 -15.77
CA LEU A 477 -1.24 -6.90 -14.67
C LEU A 477 -0.20 -7.66 -13.86
N ILE A 478 -0.17 -8.99 -13.98
CA ILE A 478 0.79 -9.80 -13.24
C ILE A 478 2.25 -9.45 -13.63
N GLU A 479 2.49 -8.90 -14.83
CA GLU A 479 3.83 -8.45 -15.27
C GLU A 479 4.27 -7.10 -14.68
N ASN A 480 3.33 -6.24 -14.28
CA ASN A 480 3.64 -4.84 -13.99
C ASN A 480 3.76 -4.49 -12.49
N ILE A 481 3.52 -5.41 -11.56
CA ILE A 481 3.52 -5.13 -10.11
C ILE A 481 2.67 -3.87 -9.79
N TYR A 482 1.58 -3.70 -10.52
CA TYR A 482 0.50 -2.84 -10.08
C TYR A 482 -0.53 -3.78 -9.44
N PHE A 483 -0.66 -3.61 -8.13
CA PHE A 483 -1.64 -4.23 -7.23
C PHE A 483 -2.56 -5.31 -7.83
N PRO A 484 -2.32 -6.61 -7.57
CA PRO A 484 -3.31 -7.66 -7.76
C PRO A 484 -4.22 -7.75 -6.51
N MET A 485 -4.68 -6.60 -6.04
CA MET A 485 -5.35 -6.44 -4.74
C MET A 485 -6.77 -6.99 -4.75
N CYS A 486 -7.46 -6.90 -5.90
CA CYS A 486 -8.88 -7.23 -5.98
C CYS A 486 -9.17 -8.70 -6.22
N ASP A 487 -8.24 -9.49 -6.77
CA ASP A 487 -8.48 -10.92 -7.00
C ASP A 487 -8.58 -11.73 -5.69
N GLN A 488 -8.13 -11.18 -4.56
CA GLN A 488 -8.12 -11.89 -3.27
C GLN A 488 -9.27 -11.51 -2.32
N MET A 489 -9.92 -10.37 -2.53
CA MET A 489 -11.01 -9.89 -1.63
C MET A 489 -12.41 -10.22 -2.14
N ILE A 490 -12.50 -10.77 -3.34
CA ILE A 490 -13.75 -10.95 -4.07
C ILE A 490 -14.24 -12.40 -4.02
N ASP A 491 -13.35 -13.35 -3.72
CA ASP A 491 -13.69 -14.70 -3.25
C ASP A 491 -13.88 -14.71 -1.73
#